data_AF-A0A523VZ08-F1
#
_entry.id   AF-A0A523VZ08-F1
#
_cell.length_a   1.000
_cell.length_b   1.000
_cell.length_c   1.000
_cell.angle_alpha   90.00
_cell.angle_beta   90.00
_cell.angle_gamma   90.00
#
_symmetry.space_group_name_H-M   'P 1'
#
loop_
_entity.id
_entity.type
_entity.pdbx_description
1 polymer ?
#
loop_
_entity_poly.entity_id
_entity_poly.type
_entity_poly.pdbx_seq_one_letter_code
_entity_poly.pdbx_strand_id
1 'polypeptide(L)'
;MLLNSSPSERLLLYCTRSGLNDETRQQIVNLLEEKIDWEGFIDQARHHGIAASAYLHFKQLDEGIPEEVKNRLRKMYLWNVIHNLKLWSALEEIL
;
A
#
# COMPACT_ATOMS: atom_id res chain seq x y z
N MET A 1 5.00 -5.80 19.95
CA MET A 1 5.26 -4.55 20.68
C MET A 1 4.72 -3.42 19.80
N LEU A 2 3.43 -3.09 19.92
CA LEU A 2 2.70 -2.15 19.02
C LEU A 2 2.11 -0.95 19.77
N LEU A 3 2.58 -0.67 20.99
CA LEU A 3 1.91 0.27 21.89
C LEU A 3 2.24 1.76 21.62
N ASN A 4 3.15 2.09 20.69
CA ASN A 4 3.50 3.47 20.32
C ASN A 4 3.74 3.63 18.80
N SER A 5 2.94 2.96 17.96
CA SER A 5 3.08 3.10 16.49
C SER A 5 2.45 4.40 16.00
N SER A 6 3.20 5.17 15.20
CA SER A 6 2.74 6.39 14.54
C SER A 6 1.53 6.11 13.61
N PRO A 7 0.76 7.15 13.25
CA PRO A 7 -0.37 6.98 12.33
C PRO A 7 0.03 6.34 10.99
N SER A 8 1.18 6.73 10.43
CA SER A 8 1.72 6.13 9.20
C SER A 8 2.05 4.64 9.36
N GLU A 9 2.63 4.24 10.49
CA GLU A 9 2.94 2.82 10.76
C GLU A 9 1.67 1.98 10.92
N ARG A 10 0.65 2.52 11.58
CA ARG A 10 -0.67 1.86 11.68
C ARG A 10 -1.31 1.71 10.31
N LEU A 11 -1.20 2.72 9.44
CA LEU A 11 -1.72 2.66 8.07
C LEU A 11 -1.01 1.58 7.24
N LEU A 12 0.31 1.43 7.40
CA LEU A 12 1.09 0.36 6.75
C LEU A 12 0.59 -1.02 7.18
N LEU A 13 0.32 -1.22 8.47
CA LEU A 13 -0.22 -2.47 9.00
C LEU A 13 -1.57 -2.80 8.37
N TYR A 14 -2.47 -1.83 8.24
CA TYR A 14 -3.74 -2.07 7.55
C TYR A 14 -3.55 -2.47 6.08
N CYS A 15 -2.56 -1.90 5.40
CA CYS A 15 -2.24 -2.22 4.01
C CYS A 15 -1.66 -3.62 3.78
N THR A 16 -1.28 -4.34 4.85
CA THR A 16 -0.74 -5.72 4.75
C THR A 16 -1.83 -6.79 4.73
N ARG A 17 -3.06 -6.46 5.11
CA ARG A 17 -4.19 -7.40 5.13
C ARG A 17 -4.64 -7.71 3.70
N SER A 18 -5.08 -8.94 3.45
CA SER A 18 -5.51 -9.38 2.10
C SER A 18 -6.84 -8.77 1.62
N GLY A 19 -7.49 -7.92 2.42
CA GLY A 19 -8.72 -7.24 2.05
C GLY A 19 -9.21 -6.28 3.14
N LEU A 20 -10.05 -5.33 2.73
CA LEU A 20 -10.70 -4.36 3.61
C LEU A 20 -12.11 -4.84 3.93
N ASN A 21 -12.34 -5.32 5.15
CA ASN A 21 -13.70 -5.40 5.69
C ASN A 21 -14.18 -4.01 6.13
N ASP A 22 -15.48 -3.85 6.34
CA ASP A 22 -16.09 -2.56 6.70
C ASP A 22 -15.49 -1.97 7.99
N GLU A 23 -15.17 -2.82 8.96
CA GLU A 23 -14.49 -2.42 10.19
C GLU A 23 -13.11 -1.83 9.91
N THR A 24 -12.27 -2.51 9.10
CA THR A 24 -10.93 -2.03 8.74
C THR A 24 -11.02 -0.74 7.92
N ARG A 25 -11.99 -0.63 7.01
CA ARG A 25 -12.25 0.60 6.26
C ARG A 25 -12.51 1.77 7.20
N GLN A 26 -13.40 1.60 8.18
CA GLN A 26 -13.72 2.66 9.14
C GLN A 26 -12.49 3.04 9.99
N GLN A 27 -11.68 2.07 10.41
CA GLN A 27 -10.45 2.33 11.15
C GLN A 27 -9.44 3.14 10.32
N ILE A 28 -9.33 2.87 9.01
CA ILE A 28 -8.46 3.64 8.12
C ILE A 28 -9.02 5.05 7.94
N VAL A 29 -10.32 5.22 7.70
CA VAL A 29 -10.92 6.56 7.54
C VAL A 29 -10.66 7.42 8.79
N ASN A 30 -10.90 6.89 9.98
CA ASN A 30 -10.59 7.60 11.23
C ASN A 30 -9.09 7.93 11.37
N LEU A 31 -8.22 7.02 10.92
CA LEU A 31 -6.76 7.23 10.95
C LEU A 31 -6.31 8.33 9.98
N LEU A 32 -7.01 8.50 8.85
CA LEU A 32 -6.71 9.54 7.85
C LEU A 32 -7.07 10.95 8.33
N GLU A 33 -7.88 11.08 9.39
CA GLU A 33 -8.08 12.37 10.07
C GLU A 33 -6.84 12.82 10.86
N GLU A 34 -5.95 11.88 11.21
CA GLU A 34 -4.68 12.18 11.85
C GLU A 34 -3.62 12.66 10.84
N LYS A 35 -2.57 13.34 11.32
CA LYS A 35 -1.47 13.78 10.46
C LYS A 35 -0.61 12.59 10.03
N ILE A 36 -0.82 12.12 8.80
CA ILE A 36 0.01 11.09 8.17
C ILE A 36 1.30 11.71 7.61
N ASP A 37 2.44 11.13 7.99
CA ASP A 37 3.69 11.32 7.26
C ASP A 37 3.68 10.42 6.02
N TRP A 38 3.31 11.02 4.88
CA TRP A 38 3.17 10.32 3.61
C TRP A 38 4.49 9.93 2.97
N GLU A 39 5.57 10.70 3.20
CA GLU A 39 6.89 10.36 2.67
C GLU A 39 7.44 9.13 3.40
N GLY A 40 7.42 9.15 4.73
CA GLY A 40 7.80 8.00 5.55
C GLY A 40 6.95 6.77 5.23
N PHE A 41 5.64 6.95 5.00
CA PHE A 41 4.77 5.87 4.57
C PHE A 41 5.23 5.23 3.25
N ILE A 42 5.51 6.04 2.22
CA ILE A 42 5.92 5.51 0.90
C ILE A 42 7.26 4.78 0.99
N ASP A 43 8.21 5.34 1.73
CA ASP A 43 9.53 4.74 1.90
C ASP A 43 9.46 3.39 2.62
N GLN A 44 8.67 3.31 3.70
CA GLN A 44 8.45 2.06 4.43
C GLN A 44 7.63 1.05 3.62
N ALA A 45 6.60 1.50 2.88
CA ALA A 45 5.82 0.63 2.01
C ALA A 45 6.69 -0.01 0.92
N ARG A 46 7.66 0.74 0.39
CA ARG A 46 8.68 0.23 -0.54
C ARG A 46 9.60 -0.77 0.16
N HIS A 47 10.17 -0.38 1.29
CA HIS A 47 11.14 -1.18 2.03
C HIS A 47 10.58 -2.55 2.42
N HIS A 48 9.33 -2.59 2.87
CA HIS A 48 8.65 -3.83 3.26
C HIS A 48 7.96 -4.57 2.09
N GLY A 49 8.06 -4.06 0.86
CA GLY A 49 7.46 -4.71 -0.32
C GLY A 49 5.92 -4.66 -0.38
N ILE A 50 5.28 -3.78 0.38
CA ILE A 50 3.81 -3.67 0.47
C ILE A 50 3.22 -2.53 -0.37
N ALA A 51 4.04 -1.77 -1.10
CA ALA A 51 3.59 -0.65 -1.94
C ALA A 51 2.48 -1.03 -2.94
N ALA A 52 2.56 -2.23 -3.54
CA ALA A 52 1.55 -2.75 -4.44
C ALA A 52 0.21 -3.00 -3.73
N SER A 53 0.23 -3.61 -2.54
CA SER A 53 -0.96 -3.84 -1.72
C SER A 53 -1.57 -2.52 -1.23
N ALA A 54 -0.73 -1.59 -0.78
CA ALA A 54 -1.15 -0.25 -0.37
C ALA A 54 -1.89 0.48 -1.50
N TYR A 55 -1.38 0.44 -2.73
CA TYR A 55 -2.08 1.01 -3.90
C TYR A 55 -3.48 0.40 -4.09
N LEU A 56 -3.61 -0.93 -3.99
CA LEU A 56 -4.89 -1.61 -4.19
C LEU A 56 -5.92 -1.20 -3.12
N HIS A 57 -5.49 -1.08 -1.86
CA HIS A 57 -6.34 -0.58 -0.78
C HIS A 57 -6.75 0.88 -1.00
N PHE A 58 -5.80 1.74 -1.35
CA PHE A 58 -6.06 3.17 -1.53
C PHE A 58 -6.99 3.44 -2.72
N LYS A 59 -6.90 2.63 -3.77
CA LYS A 59 -7.84 2.65 -4.90
C LYS A 59 -9.29 2.33 -4.48
N GLN A 60 -9.50 1.60 -3.38
CA GLN A 60 -10.84 1.26 -2.87
C GLN A 60 -11.38 2.26 -1.84
N LEU A 61 -10.51 3.10 -1.28
CA LEU A 61 -10.84 3.98 -0.16
C LEU A 61 -11.18 5.39 -0.61
N ASP A 62 -10.63 5.87 -1.73
CA ASP A 62 -10.77 7.18 -2.40
C ASP A 62 -10.66 8.47 -1.56
N GLU A 63 -11.05 8.47 -0.30
CA GLU A 63 -11.11 9.59 0.63
C GLU A 63 -9.78 9.79 1.39
N GLY A 64 -9.45 11.05 1.71
CA GLY A 64 -8.37 11.42 2.64
C GLY A 64 -6.91 11.16 2.20
N ILE A 65 -6.70 10.49 1.06
CA ILE A 65 -5.37 10.14 0.57
C ILE A 65 -4.95 11.09 -0.56
N PRO A 66 -3.80 11.78 -0.47
CA PRO A 66 -3.32 12.65 -1.53
C PRO A 66 -3.10 11.90 -2.85
N GLU A 67 -3.51 12.50 -3.97
CA GLU A 67 -3.37 11.91 -5.30
C GLU A 67 -1.90 11.64 -5.70
N GLU A 68 -0.97 12.47 -5.21
CA GLU A 68 0.46 12.22 -5.42
C GLU A 68 0.90 10.88 -4.81
N VAL A 69 0.43 10.57 -3.60
CA VAL A 69 0.73 9.32 -2.90
C VAL A 69 0.17 8.14 -3.69
N LYS A 70 -1.11 8.22 -4.10
CA LYS A 70 -1.74 7.19 -4.94
C LYS A 70 -0.95 6.97 -6.23
N ASN A 71 -0.51 8.04 -6.89
CA ASN A 71 0.26 7.96 -8.13
C ASN A 71 1.65 7.36 -7.95
N ARG A 72 2.36 7.66 -6.85
CA ARG A 72 3.66 7.06 -6.54
C ARG A 72 3.52 5.55 -6.28
N LEU A 73 2.55 5.16 -5.46
CA LEU A 73 2.26 3.75 -5.20
C LEU A 73 1.82 3.01 -6.49
N ARG A 74 1.02 3.66 -7.35
CA ARG A 74 0.62 3.12 -8.65
C ARG A 74 1.81 2.82 -9.55
N LYS A 75 2.81 3.72 -9.61
CA LYS A 75 4.03 3.48 -10.41
C LYS A 75 4.78 2.24 -9.91
N MET A 76 4.86 2.05 -8.60
CA MET A 76 5.52 0.89 -7.98
C MET A 76 4.73 -0.40 -8.25
N TYR A 77 3.41 -0.35 -8.14
CA TYR A 77 2.52 -1.45 -8.52
C TYR A 77 2.72 -1.86 -9.98
N LEU A 78 2.69 -0.90 -10.91
CA LEU A 78 2.89 -1.19 -12.34
C LEU A 78 4.28 -1.75 -12.64
N TRP A 79 5.32 -1.25 -11.97
CA TRP A 79 6.67 -1.78 -12.10
C TRP A 79 6.73 -3.26 -11.64
N ASN A 80 6.11 -3.58 -10.51
CA ASN A 80 6.00 -4.96 -10.02
C ASN A 80 5.25 -5.87 -11.02
N VAL A 81 4.14 -5.41 -11.58
CA VAL A 81 3.36 -6.16 -12.58
C VAL A 81 4.22 -6.43 -13.82
N ILE A 82 4.87 -5.41 -14.37
CA ILE A 82 5.73 -5.54 -15.56
C ILE A 82 6.90 -6.49 -15.28
N HIS A 83 7.53 -6.39 -14.10
CA HIS A 83 8.62 -7.28 -13.70
C HIS A 83 8.16 -8.74 -13.63
N ASN A 84 7.01 -8.99 -12.98
CA ASN A 84 6.46 -10.34 -12.86
C ASN A 84 6.03 -10.92 -14.21
N LEU A 85 5.49 -10.11 -15.12
CA LEU A 85 5.15 -10.55 -16.48
C LEU A 85 6.40 -11.00 -17.26
N LYS A 86 7.51 -10.26 -17.14
CA LYS A 86 8.79 -10.64 -17.77
C LYS A 86 9.37 -11.92 -17.18
N LEU A 87 9.25 -12.09 -15.87
CA LEU A 87 9.66 -13.33 -15.20
C LEU A 87 8.81 -14.51 -15.66
N TRP A 88 7.49 -14.31 -15.75
CA TRP A 88 6.57 -15.33 -16.23
C TRP A 88 6.91 -15.78 -17.66
N SER A 89 7.13 -14.84 -18.59
CA SER A 89 7.53 -15.20 -19.96
C SER A 89 8.85 -15.96 -20.02
N ALA A 90 9.80 -15.65 -19.14
CA ALA A 90 11.05 -16.40 -19.05
C ALA A 90 10.86 -17.81 -18.45
N LEU A 91 9.90 -17.98 -17.53
CA LEU A 91 9.55 -19.30 -16.99
C LEU A 91 8.91 -20.20 -18.06
N GLU A 92 8.10 -19.65 -18.95
CA GLU A 92 7.50 -20.39 -20.08
C GLU A 92 8.54 -20.93 -21.07
N GLU A 93 9.75 -20.36 -21.14
CA GLU A 93 10.81 -20.87 -22.01
C GLU A 93 11.51 -22.12 -21.46
N ILE A 94 11.38 -22.39 -20.15
CA ILE A 94 12.08 -23.48 -19.45
C ILE A 94 11.16 -24.55 -18.87
N LEU A 95 9.84 -24.38 -19.00
CA LEU A 95 8.80 -25.35 -18.64
C LEU A 95 8.28 -26.07 -19.89
#